data_AF-U6RHP7-F1
#
_entry.id   AF-U6RHP7-F1
#
_cell.length_a   1.000
_cell.length_b   1.000
_cell.length_c   1.000
_cell.angle_alpha   90.00
_cell.angle_beta   90.00
_cell.angle_gamma   90.00
#
_symmetry.space_group_name_H-M   'P 1'
#
loop_
_entity.id
_entity.type
_entity.pdbx_description
1 polymer ?
#
loop_
_entity_poly.entity_id
_entity_poly.type
_entity_poly.pdbx_seq_one_letter_code
_entity_poly.pdbx_strand_id
1 'polypeptide(L)' 'MTNNLLTTVEAAEYLGMKKSYLHKLMMKKEIPFYKPNGKLCFFDKDELDQWLRRIRIAPQEEVDRQAIAYVTQKDLLK' A
#
# COMPACT_ATOMS: atom_id res chain seq x y z
N MET A 1 5.17 19.53 11.16
CA MET A 1 6.13 18.40 11.14
C MET A 1 5.82 17.53 12.34
N THR A 2 5.02 16.49 12.15
CA THR A 2 4.66 15.55 13.21
C THR A 2 5.09 14.17 12.74
N ASN A 3 6.39 13.89 12.84
CA ASN A 3 6.95 12.59 12.46
C ASN A 3 6.48 11.55 13.48
N ASN A 4 5.27 11.04 13.30
CA ASN A 4 4.70 9.97 14.11
C ASN A 4 5.21 8.64 13.57
N LEU A 5 6.44 8.32 13.95
CA LEU A 5 7.02 7.00 13.72
C LEU A 5 6.36 6.00 14.66
N LEU A 6 5.62 5.06 14.10
CA LEU A 6 4.98 3.96 14.80
C LEU A 6 5.97 2.82 14.98
N THR A 7 5.95 2.17 16.14
CA THR A 7 6.60 0.87 16.35
C THR A 7 5.86 -0.24 15.60
N THR A 8 6.48 -1.42 15.47
CA THR A 8 5.81 -2.60 14.88
C THR A 8 4.48 -2.95 15.56
N VAL A 9 4.33 -2.68 16.86
CA VAL A 9 3.08 -2.95 17.58
C VAL A 9 2.00 -1.95 17.17
N GLU A 10 2.32 -0.66 17.23
CA GLU A 10 1.40 0.41 16.86
C GLU A 10 1.03 0.36 15.37
N ALA A 11 1.98 0.01 14.50
CA ALA A 11 1.72 -0.16 13.07
C ALA A 11 0.77 -1.35 12.80
N ALA A 12 0.92 -2.46 13.53
CA ALA A 12 0.01 -3.60 13.41
C ALA A 12 -1.41 -3.24 13.87
N GLU A 13 -1.52 -2.49 14.97
CA GLU A 13 -2.80 -1.98 15.48
C GLU A 13 -3.42 -0.96 14.52
N TYR A 14 -2.62 -0.04 13.98
CA TYR A 14 -3.06 0.95 13.00
C TYR A 14 -3.63 0.32 11.74
N LEU A 15 -2.96 -0.71 11.22
CA LEU A 15 -3.39 -1.44 10.02
C LEU A 15 -4.48 -2.49 10.29
N GLY A 16 -4.87 -2.69 11.56
CA GLY A 16 -5.84 -3.71 11.96
C GLY A 16 -5.39 -5.15 11.64
N MET A 17 -4.09 -5.41 11.62
CA MET A 17 -3.51 -6.69 11.19
C MET A 17 -2.74 -7.39 12.30
N LYS A 18 -2.62 -8.72 12.23
CA LYS A 18 -1.80 -9.48 13.18
C LYS A 18 -0.32 -9.14 13.01
N LYS A 19 0.43 -9.00 14.12
CA LYS A 19 1.89 -8.75 14.11
C LYS A 19 2.66 -9.74 13.24
N SER A 20 2.28 -11.02 13.28
CA SER A 20 2.90 -12.06 12.45
C SER A 20 2.70 -11.83 10.95
N TYR A 21 1.56 -11.25 10.56
CA TYR A 21 1.30 -10.90 9.17
C TYR A 21 2.09 -9.64 8.76
N LEU A 22 2.18 -8.64 9.65
CA LEU A 22 3.04 -7.47 9.44
C LEU A 22 4.51 -7.88 9.23
N HIS A 23 5.02 -8.80 10.05
CA HIS A 23 6.36 -9.35 9.87
C HIS A 23 6.56 -10.04 8.51
N LYS A 24 5.55 -10.77 8.01
CA LYS A 24 5.63 -11.36 6.66
C LYS A 24 5.75 -10.28 5.59
N LEU A 25 4.98 -9.20 5.67
CA LEU A 25 5.07 -8.08 4.73
C LEU A 25 6.45 -7.41 4.78
N MET A 26 7.01 -7.23 5.98
CA MET A 26 8.37 -6.69 6.15
C MET A 26 9.42 -7.59 5.52
N MET A 27 9.35 -8.91 5.74
CA MET A 27 10.29 -9.88 5.15
C MET A 27 10.22 -9.90 3.63
N LYS A 28 9.01 -9.78 3.06
CA LYS A 28 8.80 -9.68 1.62
C LYS A 28 9.12 -8.31 1.03
N LYS A 29 9.39 -7.30 1.88
CA LYS A 29 9.56 -5.89 1.49
C LYS A 29 8.34 -5.33 0.75
N GLU A 30 7.15 -5.82 1.10
CA GLU A 30 5.88 -5.37 0.51
C GLU A 30 5.35 -4.11 1.19
N ILE A 31 5.78 -3.82 2.42
CA ILE A 31 5.38 -2.65 3.22
C ILE A 31 6.57 -1.71 3.47
N PRO A 32 6.41 -0.38 3.43
CA PRO A 32 7.45 0.57 3.82
C PRO A 32 7.75 0.51 5.32
N PHE A 33 9.04 0.46 5.69
CA PHE A 33 9.50 0.53 7.08
C PHE A 33 10.94 1.01 7.16
N TYR A 34 11.28 1.60 8.32
CA TYR A 34 12.61 2.12 8.65
C TYR A 34 13.32 1.22 9.65
N LYS A 35 14.64 1.08 9.51
CA LYS A 35 15.46 0.21 10.37
C LYS A 35 16.81 0.85 10.74
N PRO A 36 16.83 1.97 11.48
CA PRO A 36 18.03 2.77 11.73
C PRO A 36 19.14 2.00 12.47
N ASN A 37 18.79 1.14 13.43
CA ASN A 37 19.75 0.42 14.27
C ASN A 37 19.74 -1.11 14.07
N GLY A 38 19.15 -1.60 12.98
CA GLY A 38 19.18 -3.03 12.64
C GLY A 38 18.39 -4.00 13.55
N LYS A 39 17.93 -3.56 14.73
CA LYS A 39 17.05 -4.36 15.62
C LYS A 39 15.60 -3.88 15.60
N LEU A 40 15.38 -2.58 15.74
CA LEU A 40 14.03 -2.00 15.79
C LEU A 40 13.57 -1.57 14.40
N CYS A 41 12.27 -1.72 14.17
CA CYS A 41 11.61 -1.30 12.95
C CYS A 41 10.56 -0.24 13.29
N PHE A 42 10.51 0.80 12.47
CA PHE A 42 9.60 1.92 12.61
C PHE A 42 8.84 2.14 11.31
N PHE A 43 7.65 2.73 11.42
CA PHE A 43 6.75 2.95 10.30
C PHE A 43 6.30 4.40 10.32
N ASP A 44 6.44 5.09 9.19
CA ASP A 44 5.84 6.40 9.04
C ASP A 44 4.36 6.24 8.70
N LYS A 45 3.50 6.96 9.43
CA LYS A 45 2.05 6.86 9.25
C LYS A 45 1.61 7.33 7.85
N ASP A 46 2.20 8.39 7.32
CA ASP A 46 1.83 8.93 6.02
C ASP A 46 2.26 7.96 4.90
N GLU A 47 3.39 7.27 5.05
CA GLU A 47 3.80 6.21 4.13
C GLU A 47 2.89 4.98 4.19
N LEU A 48 2.43 4.60 5.39
CA LEU A 48 1.45 3.52 5.53
C LEU A 48 0.13 3.87 4.82
N ASP A 49 -0.34 5.11 4.94
CA ASP A 49 -1.55 5.57 4.26
C ASP A 49 -1.40 5.58 2.74
N GLN A 50 -0.26 6.02 2.23
CA GLN A 50 0.06 5.95 0.81
C GLN A 50 0.14 4.50 0.32
N TRP A 51 0.72 3.61 1.11
CA TRP A 51 0.80 2.19 0.81
C TRP A 51 -0.59 1.54 0.72
N LEU A 52 -1.49 1.85 1.66
CA LEU A 52 -2.89 1.40 1.62
C LEU A 52 -3.59 1.87 0.34
N ARG A 53 -3.35 3.11 -0.08
CA ARG A 53 -3.93 3.68 -1.31
C ARG A 53 -3.35 3.07 -2.59
N ARG A 54 -2.13 2.53 -2.55
CA ARG A 54 -1.47 1.90 -3.70
C ARG A 54 -2.17 0.61 -4.14
N ILE A 55 -2.73 -0.15 -3.21
CA ILE A 55 -3.44 -1.41 -3.50
C ILE A 55 -4.93 -1.11 -3.75
N ARG A 56 -5.22 -0.04 -4.49
CA ARG A 56 -6.59 0.24 -4.93
C ARG A 56 -6.98 -0.76 -6.01
N ILE A 57 -7.94 -1.61 -5.70
CA ILE A 57 -8.64 -2.41 -6.72
C ILE A 57 -9.69 -1.51 -7.36
N ALA A 58 -9.59 -1.30 -8.67
CA ALA A 58 -10.58 -0.52 -9.41
C ALA A 58 -11.93 -1.26 -9.38
N PRO A 59 -13.05 -0.55 -9.19
CA PRO A 59 -14.37 -1.15 -9.36
C PRO A 59 -14.52 -1.76 -10.76
N GLN A 60 -15.27 -2.86 -10.88
CA GLN A 60 -15.47 -3.53 -12.16
C GLN A 60 -15.97 -2.59 -13.25
N GLU A 61 -16.88 -1.67 -12.91
CA GLU A 61 -17.39 -0.65 -13.82
C GLU A 61 -16.32 0.28 -14.41
N GLU A 62 -15.26 0.57 -13.64
CA GLU A 62 -14.14 1.39 -14.09
C GLU A 62 -13.25 0.61 -15.06
N VAL A 63 -13.03 -0.67 -14.77
CA VAL A 63 -12.31 -1.60 -15.66
C VAL A 63 -13.07 -1.76 -16.98
N ASP A 64 -14.38 -1.94 -16.93
CA ASP A 64 -15.24 -2.10 -18.11
C ASP A 64 -15.26 -0.82 -18.96
N ARG A 65 -15.33 0.37 -18.34
CA ARG A 65 -15.20 1.65 -19.04
C ARG A 65 -13.85 1.80 -19.74
N GLN A 66 -12.75 1.43 -19.07
CA GLN A 66 -11.41 1.47 -19.67
C GLN A 66 -11.29 0.50 -20.84
N ALA A 67 -11.89 -0.69 -20.75
CA ALA A 67 -11.93 -1.65 -21.84
C ALA A 67 -12.72 -1.12 -23.06
N ILE A 68 -13.89 -0.52 -22.82
CA ILE A 68 -14.70 0.12 -23.88
C ILE A 68 -13.89 1.24 -24.54
N ALA A 69 -13.31 2.17 -23.75
CA ALA A 69 -12.53 3.28 -24.26
C ALA A 69 -11.35 2.81 -25.13
N TYR A 70 -10.64 1.77 -24.71
CA TYR A 70 -9.53 1.20 -25.46
C TYR A 70 -9.95 0.63 -26.81
N VAL A 71 -11.07 -0.10 -26.87
CA VAL A 71 -11.61 -0.66 -28.12
C VAL A 71 -12.05 0.45 -29.07
N THR A 72 -12.80 1.44 -28.56
CA THR A 72 -13.27 2.59 -29.36
C THR A 72 -12.11 3.42 -29.90
N GLN A 73 -11.08 3.68 -29.10
CA GLN A 73 -9.91 4.45 -29.52
C GLN A 73 -9.09 3.71 -30.59
N LYS A 74 -9.01 2.38 -30.53
CA LYS A 74 -8.35 1.56 -31.55
C LYS A 74 -9.11 1.55 -32.88
N ASP A 75 -10.44 1.67 -32.83
CA ASP A 75 -11.29 1.71 -34.02
C ASP A 75 -11.21 3.07 -34.75
N LEU A 76 -11.07 4.17 -34.00
CA LEU A 76 -10.91 5.54 -34.53
C LEU A 76 -9.53 5.83 -35.18
N LEU A 77 -8.56 4.95 -34.99
CA LEU A 77 -7.20 5.07 -35.55
C LEU A 77 -7.00 4.22 -36.82
N LYS A 78 -8.08 3.65 -37.38
CA LYS A 78 -8.11 3.01 -38.69
C LYS A 78 -8.75 3.92 -39.72
#